data_AF-A0A9W5V5M6-F1
#
_entry.id   AF-A0A9W5V5M6-F1
#
_cell.length_a   1.000
_cell.length_b   1.000
_cell.length_c   1.000
_cell.angle_alpha   90.00
_cell.angle_beta   90.00
_cell.angle_gamma   90.00
#
_symmetry.space_group_name_H-M   'P 1'
#
loop_
_entity.id
_entity.type
_entity.pdbx_description
1 polymer ?
#
loop_
_entity_poly.entity_id
_entity_poly.type
_entity_poly.pdbx_seq_one_letter_code
_entity_poly.pdbx_strand_id
1 'polypeptide(L)'
;MNPKQIANFKKSYSDMDKTDEIDAFIIADYLRFGRNQMSIVKESQYVALQQLTRSRYQLVRMLTKEKQHFLQHLSCKCNTFSQEVNSSTFGNAMMELFLEKFSLEELADMPLEELAEFLQTKGKNRFGDPKCVASTIQKAVRSSYRLDKVVEDSID
;
A
#
# COMPACT_ATOMS: atom_id res chain seq x y z
N MET A 1 15.51 24.46 -16.28
CA MET A 1 16.91 24.04 -16.43
C MET A 1 16.93 22.78 -17.30
N ASN A 2 17.72 22.74 -18.37
CA ASN A 2 17.71 21.63 -19.34
C ASN A 2 19.00 20.79 -19.20
N PRO A 3 18.92 19.48 -18.89
CA PRO A 3 20.09 18.60 -18.76
C PRO A 3 21.00 18.58 -19.98
N LYS A 4 20.44 18.71 -21.20
CA LYS A 4 21.22 18.75 -22.44
C LYS A 4 22.13 19.97 -22.53
N GLN A 5 21.66 21.12 -22.02
CA GLN A 5 22.45 22.35 -22.03
C GLN A 5 23.61 22.27 -21.03
N ILE A 6 23.37 21.73 -19.84
CA ILE A 6 24.41 21.51 -18.81
C ILE A 6 25.48 20.56 -19.34
N ALA A 7 25.08 19.45 -19.99
CA ALA A 7 26.01 18.49 -20.56
C ALA A 7 26.89 19.10 -21.66
N ASN A 8 26.37 20.04 -22.45
CA ASN A 8 27.17 20.78 -23.44
C ASN A 8 28.08 21.81 -22.78
N PHE A 9 27.65 22.47 -21.71
CA PHE A 9 28.48 23.39 -20.93
C PHE A 9 29.62 22.66 -20.22
N LYS A 10 29.40 21.44 -19.71
CA LYS A 10 30.47 20.60 -19.13
C LYS A 10 31.65 20.39 -20.10
N LYS A 11 31.39 20.34 -21.42
CA LYS A 11 32.43 20.16 -22.45
C LYS A 11 33.37 21.35 -22.62
N SER A 12 33.06 22.53 -22.06
CA SER A 12 33.99 23.66 -22.09
C SER A 12 35.07 23.60 -21.00
N TYR A 13 34.93 22.71 -20.03
CA TYR A 13 35.98 22.43 -19.04
C TYR A 13 36.94 21.38 -19.61
N SER A 14 38.15 21.34 -19.08
CA SER A 14 39.07 20.21 -19.28
C SER A 14 38.41 18.91 -18.84
N ASP A 15 38.88 17.76 -19.34
CA ASP A 15 38.36 16.45 -18.94
C ASP A 15 38.35 16.32 -17.42
N MET A 16 37.15 16.37 -16.85
CA MET A 16 36.89 16.23 -15.42
C MET A 16 36.14 14.92 -15.21
N ASP A 17 36.53 14.21 -14.16
CA ASP A 17 35.83 13.01 -13.74
C ASP A 17 34.36 13.29 -13.42
N LYS A 18 33.54 12.25 -13.54
CA LYS A 18 32.12 12.32 -13.19
C LYS A 18 31.94 12.01 -11.70
N THR A 19 31.97 13.06 -10.90
CA THR A 19 31.71 13.01 -9.46
C THR A 19 30.56 13.96 -9.13
N ASP A 20 29.74 13.63 -8.13
CA ASP A 20 28.61 14.49 -7.72
C ASP A 20 29.05 15.91 -7.35
N GLU A 21 30.24 16.07 -6.75
CA GLU A 21 30.83 17.37 -6.42
C GLU A 21 31.14 18.21 -7.67
N ILE A 22 31.73 17.59 -8.68
CA ILE A 22 32.10 18.24 -9.95
C ILE A 22 30.83 18.58 -10.74
N ASP A 23 29.88 17.65 -10.81
CA ASP A 23 28.60 17.90 -11.50
C ASP A 23 27.81 19.02 -10.82
N ALA A 24 27.81 19.09 -9.48
CA ALA A 24 27.23 20.19 -8.72
C ALA A 24 27.92 21.53 -8.99
N PHE A 25 29.26 21.55 -9.04
CA PHE A 25 30.04 22.75 -9.37
C PHE A 25 29.73 23.26 -10.78
N ILE A 26 29.75 22.38 -11.79
CA ILE A 26 29.47 22.74 -13.19
C ILE A 26 28.04 23.25 -13.35
N ILE A 27 27.08 22.63 -12.65
CA ILE A 27 25.69 23.09 -12.60
C ILE A 27 25.60 24.50 -11.99
N ALA A 28 26.28 24.74 -10.87
CA ALA A 28 26.30 26.03 -10.22
C ALA A 28 26.93 27.12 -11.11
N ASP A 29 28.03 26.79 -11.79
CA ASP A 29 28.72 27.72 -12.68
C ASP A 29 27.90 28.01 -13.95
N TYR A 30 27.23 26.99 -14.51
CA TYR A 30 26.24 27.16 -15.58
C TYR A 30 25.10 28.09 -15.15
N LEU A 31 24.62 27.95 -13.91
CA LEU A 31 23.58 28.82 -13.37
C LEU A 31 24.06 30.26 -13.14
N ARG A 32 25.33 30.43 -12.78
CA ARG A 32 25.98 31.72 -12.57
C ARG A 32 26.17 32.49 -13.88
N PHE A 33 26.60 31.83 -14.94
CA PHE A 33 26.83 32.45 -16.25
C PHE A 33 25.57 32.59 -17.10
N GLY A 34 24.58 31.73 -16.87
CA GLY A 34 23.33 31.76 -17.64
C GLY A 34 22.50 33.01 -17.36
N ARG A 35 21.95 33.62 -18.42
CA ARG A 35 20.77 34.49 -18.35
C ARG A 35 19.54 33.65 -18.01
N ASN A 36 19.58 32.97 -16.86
CA ASN A 36 18.50 32.14 -16.41
C ASN A 36 17.29 33.03 -16.18
N GLN A 37 16.14 32.59 -16.69
CA GLN A 37 14.89 33.16 -16.22
C GLN A 37 14.88 32.95 -14.71
N MET A 38 14.74 34.06 -13.96
CA MET A 38 14.52 34.01 -12.51
C MET A 38 13.52 32.89 -12.24
N SER A 39 13.84 31.99 -11.31
CA SER A 39 12.87 30.96 -10.93
C SER A 39 11.58 31.69 -10.58
N ILE A 40 10.49 31.39 -11.29
CA ILE A 40 9.18 31.95 -10.99
C ILE A 40 8.99 31.75 -9.49
N VAL A 41 8.87 32.85 -8.74
CA VAL A 41 8.52 32.79 -7.33
C VAL A 41 7.24 31.98 -7.30
N LYS A 42 7.28 30.79 -6.69
CA LYS A 42 6.12 29.91 -6.68
C LYS A 42 4.98 30.69 -6.05
N GLU A 43 4.00 31.07 -6.87
CA GLU A 43 2.80 31.72 -6.36
C GLU A 43 2.21 30.82 -5.28
N SER A 44 1.52 31.39 -4.31
CA SER A 44 0.93 30.66 -3.19
C SER A 44 0.12 29.43 -3.64
N GLN A 45 -0.52 29.52 -4.81
CA GLN A 45 -1.24 28.44 -5.47
C GLN A 45 -0.35 27.25 -5.84
N TYR A 46 0.83 27.48 -6.40
CA TYR A 46 1.79 26.41 -6.74
C TYR A 46 2.34 25.72 -5.49
N VAL A 47 2.61 26.48 -4.43
CA VAL A 47 3.05 25.92 -3.14
C VAL A 47 1.94 25.06 -2.53
N ALA A 48 0.69 25.55 -2.52
CA ALA A 48 -0.46 24.79 -2.04
C ALA A 48 -0.68 23.49 -2.83
N LEU A 49 -0.62 23.55 -4.16
CA LEU A 49 -0.73 22.37 -5.02
C LEU A 49 0.42 21.37 -4.78
N GLN A 50 1.64 21.87 -4.59
CA GLN A 50 2.79 21.02 -4.26
C GLN A 50 2.59 20.30 -2.92
N GLN A 51 2.04 20.96 -1.91
CA GLN A 51 1.73 20.32 -0.63
C GLN A 51 0.65 19.26 -0.77
N LEU A 52 -0.47 19.56 -1.45
CA LEU A 52 -1.54 18.60 -1.68
C LEU A 52 -1.06 17.35 -2.43
N THR A 53 -0.25 17.52 -3.47
CA THR A 53 0.30 16.40 -4.24
C THR A 53 1.26 15.54 -3.42
N ARG A 54 2.11 16.15 -2.60
CA ARG A 54 2.99 15.44 -1.67
C ARG A 54 2.22 14.70 -0.57
N SER A 55 1.23 15.35 0.04
CA SER A 55 0.38 14.72 1.06
C SER A 55 -0.39 13.54 0.49
N ARG A 56 -0.98 13.66 -0.71
CA ARG A 56 -1.62 12.54 -1.40
C ARG A 56 -0.66 11.37 -1.60
N TYR A 57 0.56 11.63 -2.08
CA TYR A 57 1.57 10.60 -2.28
C TYR A 57 1.92 9.88 -0.96
N GLN A 58 2.11 10.63 0.12
CA GLN A 58 2.38 10.08 1.45
C GLN A 58 1.23 9.22 1.94
N LEU A 59 -0.01 9.71 1.87
CA LEU A 59 -1.21 8.97 2.29
C LEU A 59 -1.38 7.66 1.52
N VAL A 60 -1.17 7.66 0.20
CA VAL A 60 -1.23 6.44 -0.61
C VAL A 60 -0.15 5.44 -0.19
N ARG A 61 1.07 5.90 0.07
CA ARG A 61 2.14 5.02 0.55
C ARG A 61 1.85 4.44 1.93
N MET A 62 1.32 5.25 2.84
CA MET A 62 0.90 4.79 4.16
C MET A 62 -0.21 3.75 4.02
N LEU A 63 -1.24 4.03 3.23
CA LEU A 63 -2.33 3.09 2.96
C LEU A 63 -1.82 1.75 2.43
N THR A 64 -0.90 1.76 1.45
CA THR A 64 -0.31 0.53 0.92
C THR A 64 0.50 -0.22 1.98
N LYS A 65 1.27 0.49 2.81
CA LYS A 65 2.05 -0.09 3.90
C LYS A 65 1.14 -0.76 4.94
N GLU A 66 0.07 -0.07 5.34
CA GLU A 66 -0.92 -0.62 6.29
C GLU A 66 -1.65 -1.84 5.73
N LYS A 67 -2.03 -1.82 4.44
CA LYS A 67 -2.60 -2.99 3.79
C LYS A 67 -1.66 -4.19 3.78
N GLN A 68 -0.37 -3.96 3.53
CA GLN A 68 0.63 -5.02 3.57
C GLN A 68 0.82 -5.56 4.99
N HIS A 69 0.87 -4.68 5.98
CA HIS A 69 0.97 -5.05 7.40
C HIS A 69 -0.24 -5.89 7.82
N PHE A 70 -1.45 -5.50 7.43
CA PHE A 70 -2.66 -6.29 7.65
C PHE A 70 -2.60 -7.67 6.99
N LEU A 71 -2.13 -7.79 5.75
CA LEU A 71 -2.01 -9.10 5.09
C LEU A 71 -0.97 -9.99 5.76
N GLN A 72 0.13 -9.42 6.25
CA GLN A 72 1.12 -10.16 7.02
C GLN A 72 0.51 -10.68 8.33
N HIS A 73 -0.23 -9.84 9.03
CA HIS A 73 -0.94 -10.20 10.25
C HIS A 73 -2.01 -11.28 10.01
N LEU A 74 -2.81 -11.12 8.96
CA LEU A 74 -3.78 -12.11 8.51
C LEU A 74 -3.08 -13.43 8.14
N SER A 75 -1.90 -13.39 7.53
CA SER A 75 -1.13 -14.60 7.22
C SER A 75 -0.62 -15.32 8.47
N CYS A 76 -0.40 -14.62 9.58
CA CYS A 76 -0.08 -15.25 10.86
C CYS A 76 -1.32 -15.94 11.45
N LYS A 77 -2.48 -15.26 11.44
CA LYS A 77 -3.74 -15.82 11.98
C LYS A 77 -4.33 -16.94 11.10
N CYS A 78 -4.42 -16.72 9.79
CA CYS A 78 -5.00 -17.64 8.81
C CYS A 78 -4.21 -17.61 7.48
N ASN A 79 -3.10 -18.35 7.45
CA ASN A 79 -2.16 -18.38 6.32
C ASN A 79 -2.79 -18.82 4.98
N THR A 80 -3.77 -19.71 5.00
CA THR A 80 -4.44 -20.26 3.81
C THR A 80 -5.53 -19.35 3.24
N PHE A 81 -5.90 -18.27 3.93
CA PHE A 81 -7.00 -17.40 3.52
C PHE A 81 -6.83 -16.83 2.11
N SER A 82 -5.65 -16.27 1.81
CA SER A 82 -5.39 -15.64 0.50
C SER A 82 -5.27 -16.63 -0.66
N GLN A 83 -5.09 -17.92 -0.37
CA GLN A 83 -4.96 -18.98 -1.37
C GLN A 83 -6.32 -19.62 -1.70
N GLU A 84 -7.15 -19.83 -0.68
CA GLU A 84 -8.41 -20.56 -0.79
C GLU A 84 -9.59 -19.62 -1.10
N VAL A 85 -9.56 -18.39 -0.61
CA VAL A 85 -10.67 -17.44 -0.76
C VAL A 85 -10.47 -16.56 -1.99
N ASN A 86 -11.20 -16.85 -3.07
CA ASN A 86 -11.21 -16.08 -4.32
C ASN A 86 -12.06 -14.79 -4.21
N SER A 87 -11.81 -13.97 -3.19
CA SER A 87 -12.50 -12.69 -3.00
C SER A 87 -11.58 -11.60 -2.44
N SER A 88 -12.00 -10.33 -2.54
CA SER A 88 -11.22 -9.20 -2.01
C SER A 88 -11.18 -9.22 -0.49
N THR A 89 -9.99 -9.45 0.09
CA THR A 89 -9.71 -9.38 1.55
C THR A 89 -10.11 -8.05 2.18
N PHE A 90 -9.99 -6.94 1.44
CA PHE A 90 -10.33 -5.58 1.92
C PHE A 90 -11.78 -5.17 1.65
N GLY A 91 -12.65 -6.11 1.26
CA GLY A 91 -14.09 -5.83 1.12
C GLY A 91 -14.73 -5.53 2.47
N ASN A 92 -15.80 -4.72 2.49
CA ASN A 92 -16.45 -4.32 3.75
C ASN A 92 -16.87 -5.53 4.62
N ALA A 93 -17.42 -6.58 4.00
CA ALA A 93 -17.79 -7.81 4.70
C ALA A 93 -16.60 -8.54 5.32
N MET A 94 -15.48 -8.62 4.59
CA MET A 94 -14.26 -9.29 5.07
C MET A 94 -13.57 -8.48 6.17
N MET A 95 -13.51 -7.16 6.01
CA MET A 95 -12.98 -6.29 7.06
C MET A 95 -13.82 -6.37 8.34
N GLU A 96 -15.15 -6.38 8.23
CA GLU A 96 -16.02 -6.60 9.40
C GLU A 96 -15.87 -8.01 10.01
N LEU A 97 -15.61 -9.03 9.19
CA LEU A 97 -15.35 -10.38 9.66
C LEU A 97 -14.09 -10.45 10.53
N PHE A 98 -13.04 -9.71 10.16
CA PHE A 98 -11.77 -9.68 10.91
C PHE A 98 -11.71 -8.67 12.06
N LEU A 99 -12.51 -7.59 12.02
CA LEU A 99 -12.55 -6.54 13.05
C LEU A 99 -13.43 -6.95 14.25
N GLU A 100 -13.11 -8.06 14.92
CA GLU A 100 -13.56 -8.39 16.28
C GLU A 100 -14.93 -9.07 16.45
N LYS A 101 -15.61 -9.49 15.39
CA LYS A 101 -16.89 -10.22 15.56
C LYS A 101 -16.75 -11.70 15.87
N PHE A 102 -15.72 -12.36 15.34
CA PHE A 102 -15.59 -13.80 15.44
C PHE A 102 -14.14 -14.23 15.61
N SER A 103 -13.91 -15.19 16.51
CA SER A 103 -12.65 -15.92 16.55
C SER A 103 -12.54 -16.88 15.35
N LEU A 104 -11.33 -17.35 15.05
CA LEU A 104 -11.15 -18.37 14.00
C LEU A 104 -11.89 -19.67 14.35
N GLU A 105 -11.99 -20.02 15.63
CA GLU A 105 -12.74 -21.20 16.06
C GLU A 105 -14.24 -21.03 15.81
N GLU A 106 -14.78 -19.87 16.18
CA GLU A 106 -16.19 -19.55 15.93
C GLU A 106 -16.51 -19.55 14.44
N LEU A 107 -15.62 -19.03 13.58
CA LEU A 107 -15.80 -19.08 12.13
C LEU A 107 -15.77 -20.50 11.56
N ALA A 108 -14.99 -21.40 12.17
CA ALA A 108 -14.91 -22.80 11.74
C ALA A 108 -16.16 -23.59 12.10
N ASP A 109 -16.82 -23.24 13.20
CA ASP A 109 -17.97 -23.96 13.75
C ASP A 109 -19.33 -23.32 13.41
N MET A 110 -19.33 -22.07 12.95
CA MET A 110 -20.55 -21.37 12.51
C MET A 110 -21.28 -22.14 11.41
N PRO A 111 -22.63 -22.21 11.43
CA PRO A 111 -23.37 -22.82 10.35
C PRO A 111 -23.16 -22.05 9.04
N LEU A 112 -23.03 -22.80 7.94
CA LEU A 112 -22.69 -22.25 6.63
C LEU A 112 -23.74 -21.25 6.13
N GLU A 113 -25.02 -21.51 6.41
CA GLU A 113 -26.13 -20.61 6.13
C GLU A 113 -25.99 -19.25 6.81
N GLU A 114 -25.60 -19.22 8.08
CA GLU A 114 -25.44 -17.99 8.86
C GLU A 114 -24.25 -17.17 8.36
N LEU A 115 -23.12 -17.83 8.08
CA LEU A 115 -21.95 -17.17 7.51
C LEU A 115 -22.26 -16.59 6.12
N ALA A 116 -23.00 -17.32 5.29
CA ALA A 116 -23.42 -16.85 3.97
C ALA A 116 -24.37 -15.64 4.07
N GLU A 117 -25.33 -15.67 5.00
CA GLU A 117 -26.25 -14.54 5.24
C GLU A 117 -25.52 -13.30 5.76
N PHE A 118 -24.55 -13.49 6.66
CA PHE A 118 -23.68 -12.43 7.14
C PHE A 118 -22.91 -11.78 5.98
N LEU A 119 -22.24 -12.59 5.15
CA LEU A 119 -21.51 -12.11 3.98
C LEU A 119 -22.43 -11.38 3.01
N GLN A 120 -23.63 -11.89 2.78
CA GLN A 120 -24.59 -11.29 1.86
C GLN A 120 -25.07 -9.91 2.36
N THR A 121 -25.40 -9.83 3.65
CA THR A 121 -25.86 -8.62 4.32
C THR A 121 -24.77 -7.55 4.32
N LYS A 122 -23.56 -7.91 4.75
CA LYS A 122 -22.43 -6.96 4.86
C LYS A 122 -21.77 -6.65 3.53
N GLY A 123 -21.86 -7.58 2.58
CA GLY A 123 -21.43 -7.43 1.20
C GLY A 123 -22.42 -6.64 0.33
N LYS A 124 -23.60 -6.29 0.86
CA LYS A 124 -24.69 -5.61 0.13
C LYS A 124 -25.07 -6.36 -1.15
N ASN A 125 -25.26 -7.67 -1.04
CA ASN A 125 -25.61 -8.58 -2.15
C ASN A 125 -24.63 -8.61 -3.33
N ARG A 126 -23.34 -8.33 -3.10
CA ARG A 126 -22.31 -8.34 -4.16
C ARG A 126 -21.66 -9.70 -4.38
N PHE A 127 -21.89 -10.67 -3.50
CA PHE A 127 -21.39 -12.02 -3.67
C PHE A 127 -22.34 -12.78 -4.59
N GLY A 128 -21.83 -13.32 -5.71
CA GLY A 128 -22.63 -14.10 -6.64
C GLY A 128 -23.14 -15.40 -6.03
N ASP A 129 -22.25 -16.12 -5.34
CA ASP A 129 -22.57 -17.31 -4.55
C ASP A 129 -21.99 -17.17 -3.12
N PRO A 130 -22.76 -16.63 -2.16
CA PRO A 130 -22.29 -16.42 -0.80
C PRO A 130 -22.05 -17.75 -0.06
N LYS A 131 -22.75 -18.83 -0.41
CA LYS A 131 -22.56 -20.15 0.21
C LYS A 131 -21.21 -20.74 -0.19
N CYS A 132 -20.85 -20.63 -1.46
CA CYS A 132 -19.54 -21.04 -1.94
C CYS A 132 -18.43 -20.25 -1.23
N VAL A 133 -18.53 -18.92 -1.15
CA VAL A 133 -17.54 -18.09 -0.45
C VAL A 133 -17.44 -18.46 1.03
N ALA A 134 -18.57 -18.61 1.74
CA ALA A 134 -18.60 -19.08 3.13
C ALA A 134 -17.89 -20.42 3.30
N SER A 135 -18.14 -21.39 2.41
CA SER A 135 -17.48 -22.69 2.44
C SER A 135 -15.96 -22.59 2.25
N THR A 136 -15.49 -21.70 1.36
CA THR A 136 -14.05 -21.48 1.15
C THR A 136 -13.38 -20.83 2.36
N ILE A 137 -14.08 -19.93 3.05
CA ILE A 137 -13.59 -19.31 4.29
C ILE A 137 -13.46 -20.38 5.38
N GLN A 138 -14.50 -21.20 5.60
CA GLN A 138 -14.43 -22.29 6.59
C GLN A 138 -13.32 -23.28 6.28
N LYS A 139 -13.16 -23.64 5.00
CA LYS A 139 -12.06 -24.50 4.55
C LYS A 139 -10.71 -23.85 4.87
N ALA A 140 -10.54 -22.57 4.54
CA ALA A 140 -9.31 -21.83 4.78
C ALA A 140 -8.96 -21.77 6.28
N VAL A 141 -9.96 -21.53 7.14
CA VAL A 141 -9.76 -21.46 8.59
C VAL A 141 -9.40 -22.84 9.17
N ARG A 142 -10.03 -23.92 8.68
CA ARG A 142 -9.73 -25.28 9.13
C ARG A 142 -8.37 -25.79 8.64
N SER A 143 -7.91 -25.34 7.48
CA SER A 143 -6.62 -25.72 6.91
C SER A 143 -5.45 -24.91 7.44
N SER A 144 -5.71 -23.75 8.06
CA SER A 144 -4.63 -22.90 8.57
C SER A 144 -3.96 -23.49 9.80
N TYR A 145 -2.64 -23.31 9.90
CA TYR A 145 -1.89 -23.70 11.09
C TYR A 145 -2.29 -22.84 12.28
N ARG A 146 -2.39 -23.48 13.46
CA ARG A 146 -2.63 -22.77 14.71
C ARG A 146 -1.32 -22.34 15.34
N LEU A 147 -1.28 -21.08 15.79
CA LEU A 147 -0.14 -20.55 16.50
C LEU A 147 -0.14 -21.06 17.94
N ASP A 148 1.04 -21.03 18.56
CA ASP A 148 1.12 -21.23 20.01
C ASP A 148 0.51 -20.03 20.73
N LYS A 149 -0.08 -20.25 21.90
CA LYS A 149 -0.87 -19.23 22.62
C LYS A 149 -0.07 -17.96 22.89
N VAL A 150 1.20 -18.11 23.25
CA VAL A 150 2.10 -16.96 23.51
C VAL A 150 2.26 -16.06 22.29
N VAL A 151 2.27 -16.66 21.10
CA VAL A 151 2.40 -15.91 19.84
C VAL A 151 1.04 -15.34 19.43
N GLU A 152 -0.03 -16.10 19.60
CA GLU A 152 -1.40 -15.65 19.34
C GLU A 152 -1.75 -14.39 20.16
N ASP A 153 -1.46 -14.40 21.47
CA ASP A 153 -1.68 -13.27 22.39
C ASP A 153 -0.91 -12.00 22.00
N SER A 154 0.17 -12.11 21.22
CA SER A 154 0.97 -10.96 20.75
C SER A 154 0.42 -10.32 19.47
N ILE A 155 -0.51 -11.00 18.82
CA ILE A 155 -1.13 -10.65 17.54
C ILE A 155 -2.59 -10.21 17.78
N ASP A 156 -3.24 -10.65 18.85
CA ASP A 156 -4.59 -10.21 19.22
C ASP A 156 -4.67 -8.78 19.78
#